data_AF-A0A7W6KE86-F1
#
_entry.id   AF-A0A7W6KE86-F1
#
_cell.length_a   1.000
_cell.length_b   1.000
_cell.length_c   1.000
_cell.angle_alpha   90.00
_cell.angle_beta   90.00
_cell.angle_gamma   90.00
#
_symmetry.space_group_name_H-M   'P 1'
#
loop_
_entity.id
_entity.type
_entity.pdbx_description
1 polymer ?
#
loop_
_entity_poly.entity_id
_entity_poly.type
_entity_poly.pdbx_seq_one_letter_code
_entity_poly.pdbx_strand_id
1 'polypeptide(L)'
;MIKLLKLQKAVFVLVAGLLFFIAYKVLDANHVKGSIYLQMLAGILIIIGALWLLYPILFAKKDKDGNAEIITDPTVEVPVDEEEKPEI
;
A
#
# COMPACT_ATOMS: atom_id res chain seq x y z
N MET A 1 -8.87 -13.31 9.50
CA MET A 1 -7.43 -12.90 9.52
C MET A 1 -6.85 -12.47 8.15
N ILE A 2 -7.63 -12.33 7.07
CA ILE A 2 -7.10 -12.05 5.71
C ILE A 2 -7.06 -10.56 5.33
N LYS A 3 -7.85 -9.68 5.98
CA LYS A 3 -7.95 -8.26 5.62
C LYS A 3 -6.75 -7.41 6.10
N LEU A 4 -6.23 -7.67 7.30
CA LEU A 4 -5.07 -6.95 7.87
C LEU A 4 -3.74 -7.22 7.13
N LEU A 5 -3.61 -8.39 6.50
CA LEU A 5 -2.41 -8.78 5.74
C LEU A 5 -2.16 -7.87 4.52
N LYS A 6 -3.18 -7.22 3.95
CA LYS A 6 -3.02 -6.38 2.76
C LYS A 6 -2.35 -5.05 3.09
N LEU A 7 -2.73 -4.42 4.20
CA LEU A 7 -2.13 -3.15 4.63
C LEU A 7 -0.70 -3.36 5.14
N GLN A 8 -0.45 -4.42 5.91
CA GLN A 8 0.90 -4.75 6.37
C GLN A 8 1.87 -4.97 5.19
N LYS A 9 1.43 -5.65 4.13
CA LYS A 9 2.23 -5.83 2.90
C LYS A 9 2.60 -4.51 2.24
N ALA A 10 1.66 -3.56 2.15
CA ALA A 10 1.94 -2.23 1.60
C ALA A 10 3.02 -1.51 2.42
N VAL A 11 2.94 -1.59 3.75
CA VAL A 11 3.96 -1.02 4.65
C VAL A 11 5.33 -1.68 4.45
N PHE A 12 5.40 -3.01 4.33
CA PHE A 12 6.66 -3.69 4.06
C PHE A 12 7.31 -3.26 2.74
N VAL A 13 6.51 -3.04 1.69
CA VAL A 13 7.00 -2.55 0.39
C VAL A 13 7.55 -1.13 0.48
N LEU A 14 6.88 -0.25 1.24
CA LEU A 14 7.37 1.10 1.50
C LEU A 14 8.69 1.09 2.29
N VAL A 15 8.81 0.25 3.32
CA VAL A 15 10.04 0.08 4.09
C VAL A 15 11.17 -0.43 3.20
N ALA A 16 10.89 -1.42 2.33
CA ALA A 16 11.87 -1.89 1.36
C ALA A 16 12.33 -0.76 0.42
N GLY A 17 11.40 0.03 -0.14
CA GLY A 17 11.72 1.19 -0.97
C GLY A 17 12.63 2.20 -0.26
N LEU A 18 12.37 2.49 1.02
CA LEU A 18 13.22 3.36 1.84
C LEU A 18 14.62 2.78 2.04
N LEU A 19 14.74 1.48 2.33
CA LEU A 19 16.04 0.81 2.46
C LEU A 19 16.84 0.84 1.16
N PHE A 20 16.20 0.62 0.01
CA PHE A 20 16.83 0.74 -1.30
C PHE A 20 17.30 2.17 -1.59
N PHE A 21 16.55 3.18 -1.16
CA PHE A 21 16.95 4.58 -1.29
C PHE A 21 18.18 4.91 -0.42
N ILE A 22 18.22 4.41 0.82
CA ILE A 22 19.39 4.55 1.70
C ILE A 22 20.61 3.85 1.07
N ALA A 23 20.43 2.64 0.55
CA ALA A 23 21.49 1.90 -0.15
C ALA A 23 22.01 2.68 -1.36
N TYR A 24 21.11 3.27 -2.17
CA TYR A 24 21.49 4.18 -3.25
C TYR A 24 22.37 5.32 -2.74
N LYS A 25 21.96 6.03 -1.67
CA LYS A 25 22.73 7.14 -1.12
C LYS A 25 24.14 6.74 -0.69
N VAL A 26 24.29 5.56 -0.10
CA VAL A 26 25.61 5.02 0.26
C VAL A 26 26.44 4.69 -0.97
N LEU A 27 25.86 4.04 -1.99
CA LEU A 27 26.57 3.69 -3.21
C LEU A 27 26.97 4.91 -4.05
N ASP A 28 26.10 5.90 -4.10
CA ASP A 28 26.32 7.16 -4.80
C ASP A 28 27.46 7.96 -4.17
N ALA A 29 27.53 7.99 -2.83
CA ALA A 29 28.63 8.59 -2.08
C ALA A 29 29.99 7.91 -2.34
N ASN A 30 29.98 6.65 -2.78
CA ASN A 30 31.17 5.89 -3.18
C ASN A 30 31.41 5.93 -4.71
N HIS A 31 30.72 6.80 -5.45
CA HIS A 31 30.85 6.98 -6.90
C HIS A 31 30.62 5.70 -7.73
N VAL A 32 29.78 4.80 -7.23
CA VAL A 32 29.41 3.57 -7.96
C VAL A 32 28.49 3.92 -9.12
N LYS A 33 28.95 3.76 -10.37
CA LYS A 33 28.22 4.13 -11.60
C LYS A 33 26.83 3.47 -11.76
N GLY A 34 26.54 2.40 -11.02
CA GLY A 34 25.25 1.71 -11.02
C GLY A 34 24.25 2.18 -9.95
N SER A 35 24.62 3.15 -9.10
CA SER A 35 23.78 3.64 -8.00
C SER A 35 22.40 4.10 -8.49
N ILE A 36 22.34 4.71 -9.67
CA ILE A 36 21.11 5.26 -10.25
C ILE A 36 20.01 4.21 -10.51
N TYR A 37 20.38 2.96 -10.79
CA TYR A 37 19.39 1.88 -10.99
C TYR A 37 18.71 1.49 -9.67
N LEU A 38 19.44 1.56 -8.55
CA LEU A 38 18.85 1.35 -7.21
C LEU A 38 17.92 2.49 -6.83
N GLN A 39 18.25 3.73 -7.20
CA GLN A 39 17.35 4.86 -7.00
C GLN A 39 16.05 4.69 -7.79
N MET A 40 16.13 4.28 -9.06
CA MET A 40 14.95 4.00 -9.88
C MET A 40 14.10 2.88 -9.27
N LEU A 41 14.73 1.79 -8.81
CA LEU A 41 14.02 0.70 -8.15
C LEU A 41 13.35 1.13 -6.85
N ALA A 42 14.04 1.93 -6.03
CA ALA A 42 13.48 2.52 -4.81
C ALA A 42 12.24 3.37 -5.12
N GLY A 43 12.31 4.22 -6.15
CA GLY A 43 11.18 5.03 -6.59
C GLY A 43 9.97 4.19 -6.99
N ILE A 44 10.18 3.14 -7.80
CA ILE A 44 9.10 2.23 -8.22
C ILE A 44 8.45 1.54 -7.01
N LEU A 45 9.25 1.03 -6.08
CA LEU A 45 8.75 0.38 -4.86
C LEU A 45 7.92 1.33 -4.00
N ILE A 46 8.37 2.58 -3.84
CA ILE A 46 7.61 3.61 -3.10
C ILE A 46 6.28 3.92 -3.80
N ILE A 47 6.28 4.08 -5.13
CA ILE A 47 5.04 4.35 -5.89
C ILE A 47 4.05 3.20 -5.73
N ILE A 48 4.50 1.95 -5.92
CA ILE A 48 3.62 0.78 -5.77
C ILE A 48 3.11 0.66 -4.33
N GLY A 49 3.98 0.82 -3.34
CA GLY A 49 3.61 0.80 -1.93
C GLY A 49 2.59 1.88 -1.58
N ALA A 50 2.75 3.09 -2.13
CA ALA A 50 1.83 4.20 -1.93
C ALA A 50 0.46 3.92 -2.57
N LEU A 51 0.42 3.39 -3.79
CA LEU A 51 -0.84 2.99 -4.44
C LEU A 51 -1.55 1.89 -3.67
N TRP A 52 -0.82 0.89 -3.16
CA TRP A 52 -1.39 -0.17 -2.33
C TRP A 52 -1.90 0.31 -0.98
N LEU A 53 -1.27 1.33 -0.40
CA LEU A 53 -1.73 1.97 0.82
C LEU A 53 -2.95 2.87 0.56
N LEU A 54 -2.99 3.53 -0.60
CA LEU A 54 -4.08 4.41 -1.01
C LEU A 54 -5.38 3.64 -1.30
N TYR A 55 -5.29 2.43 -1.87
CA TYR A 55 -6.46 1.59 -2.18
C TYR A 55 -7.41 1.40 -0.99
N PRO A 56 -7.00 0.87 0.17
CA PRO A 56 -7.92 0.72 1.31
C PRO A 56 -8.41 2.05 1.89
N ILE A 57 -7.67 3.16 1.71
CA ILE A 57 -8.10 4.49 2.18
C ILE A 57 -9.23 5.02 1.30
N LEU A 58 -9.10 4.94 -0.02
CA LEU A 58 -10.12 5.43 -0.96
C LEU A 58 -11.40 4.59 -0.93
N PHE A 59 -11.26 3.29 -0.67
CA PHE A 59 -12.39 2.35 -0.60
C PHE A 59 -12.81 2.05 0.85
N ALA A 60 -12.33 2.81 1.85
CA ALA A 60 -12.87 2.74 3.19
C ALA A 60 -14.33 3.19 3.16
N LYS A 61 -15.25 2.30 3.57
CA LYS A 61 -16.70 2.58 3.62
C LYS A 61 -16.89 3.74 4.60
N LYS A 62 -17.57 4.82 4.16
CA LYS A 62 -18.03 5.87 5.07
C LYS A 62 -19.17 5.27 5.89
N ASP A 63 -19.01 5.24 7.20
CA ASP A 63 -20.11 4.86 8.08
C ASP A 63 -21.15 6.00 8.14
N LYS A 64 -22.34 5.73 8.67
CA LYS A 64 -23.51 6.65 8.66
C LYS A 64 -23.24 8.03 9.29
N ASP A 65 -22.17 8.16 10.09
CA ASP A 65 -21.72 9.39 10.74
C ASP A 65 -20.57 10.13 10.02
N GLY A 66 -20.21 9.73 8.79
CA GLY A 66 -19.18 10.41 7.99
C GLY A 66 -17.74 10.09 8.40
N ASN A 67 -17.53 9.16 9.33
CA ASN A 67 -16.23 8.63 9.70
C ASN A 67 -15.85 7.44 8.80
N ALA A 68 -14.58 7.37 8.40
CA ALA A 68 -14.04 6.21 7.70
C ALA A 68 -13.82 5.08 8.71
N GLU A 69 -14.79 4.19 8.87
CA GLU A 69 -14.61 2.97 9.66
C GLU A 69 -13.72 2.00 8.90
N ILE A 70 -12.44 1.95 9.28
CA ILE A 70 -11.57 0.85 8.90
C ILE A 70 -11.98 -0.35 9.75
N ILE A 71 -12.74 -1.29 9.19
CA ILE A 71 -13.08 -2.56 9.84
C ILE A 71 -11.77 -3.33 10.07
N THR A 72 -11.19 -3.15 11.26
CA THR A 72 -9.95 -3.79 11.72
C THR A 72 -10.23 -5.09 12.48
N ASP A 73 -11.49 -5.37 12.78
CA ASP A 73 -11.92 -6.56 13.51
C ASP A 73 -12.19 -7.74 12.56
N PRO A 74 -11.42 -8.84 12.63
CA PRO A 74 -11.52 -9.96 11.71
C PRO A 74 -12.76 -10.86 11.89
N THR A 75 -13.58 -10.65 12.93
CA THR A 75 -14.80 -11.44 13.23
C THR A 75 -16.10 -10.80 12.75
N VAL A 76 -16.05 -9.59 12.20
CA VAL A 76 -17.23 -8.92 11.66
C VAL A 76 -17.46 -9.44 10.23
N GLU A 77 -18.58 -10.13 10.04
CA GLU A 77 -19.04 -10.57 8.72
C GLU A 77 -19.20 -9.34 7.81
N VAL A 78 -18.58 -9.40 6.66
CA VAL A 78 -18.74 -8.39 5.62
C VAL A 78 -20.10 -8.69 4.99
N PRO A 79 -21.11 -7.82 5.09
CA PRO A 79 -22.24 -7.95 4.19
C PRO A 79 -21.68 -7.81 2.78
N VAL A 80 -21.75 -8.91 2.03
CA VAL A 80 -21.53 -8.91 0.59
C VAL A 80 -22.65 -8.06 0.03
N ASP A 81 -22.34 -6.82 -0.37
CA ASP A 81 -23.31 -5.98 -1.06
C ASP A 81 -23.76 -6.74 -2.33
N GLU A 82 -24.97 -7.29 -2.31
CA GLU A 82 -25.70 -7.79 -3.47
C GLU A 82 -26.12 -6.62 -4.35
N GLU A 83 -25.17 -5.99 -5.05
CA GLU A 83 -25.48 -4.98 -6.08
C GLU A 83 -24.75 -5.30 -7.39
N GLU A 84 -25.02 -6.48 -7.93
CA GLU A 84 -24.99 -6.73 -9.37
C GLU A 84 -26.27 -7.45 -9.78
N LYS A 85 -27.35 -6.69 -9.95
CA LYS A 85 -28.38 -7.04 -10.93
C LYS A 85 -28.40 -5.95 -12.00
N PRO A 86 -27.92 -6.23 -13.23
CA PRO A 86 -28.23 -5.35 -14.35
C PRO A 86 -29.74 -5.44 -14.60
N GLU A 87 -30.45 -4.32 -14.41
CA GLU A 87 -31.82 -4.17 -14.88
C GLU A 87 -31.81 -4.26 -16.41
N ILE A 88 -32.54 -5.25 -16.95
CA ILE A 88 -32.94 -5.35 -18.37
C ILE A 88 -34.44 -5.09 -18.42
#